data_AF-A0A829WD82-F1
#
_entry.id   AF-A0A829WD82-F1
#
_cell.length_a   1.000
_cell.length_b   1.000
_cell.length_c   1.000
_cell.angle_alpha   90.00
_cell.angle_beta   90.00
_cell.angle_gamma   90.00
#
_symmetry.space_group_name_H-M   'P 1'
#
loop_
_entity.id
_entity.type
_entity.pdbx_description
1 polymer ?
#
loop_
_entity_poly.entity_id
_entity_poly.type
_entity_poly.pdbx_seq_one_letter_code
_entity_poly.pdbx_strand_id
1 'polypeptide(L)'
;MNKEEYGKLIDLQLKNNPPIQAEDLFDMSDRTLLYGYTCNRDTFHVYVKASKIHTILYRINYQYDIPVLLSEISVNSNADYIPDKRLYPEACDFRFCEMLKKLGYELPFTAWNSKRPVSKFYGFTLEDKICCGNCGVTEDSHCNDCEEYNRWIPKKQ
;
A
#
# COMPACT_ATOMS: atom_id res chain seq x y z
N MET A 1 23.00 14.16 -25.34
CA MET A 1 22.68 12.92 -24.63
C MET A 1 21.95 12.00 -25.60
N ASN A 2 22.58 10.89 -25.98
CA ASN A 2 22.00 9.88 -26.85
C ASN A 2 21.20 8.84 -26.03
N LYS A 3 20.47 7.95 -26.72
CA LYS A 3 19.61 6.93 -26.09
C LYS A 3 20.39 6.00 -25.15
N GLU A 4 21.64 5.74 -25.46
CA GLU A 4 22.53 4.85 -24.70
C GLU A 4 23.08 5.55 -23.45
N GLU A 5 23.44 6.82 -23.56
CA GLU A 5 23.82 7.69 -22.44
C GLU A 5 22.65 7.91 -21.48
N TYR A 6 21.45 8.12 -22.01
CA TYR A 6 20.23 8.22 -21.19
C TYR A 6 19.90 6.89 -20.50
N GLY A 7 20.05 5.76 -21.21
CA GLY A 7 19.91 4.42 -20.62
C GLY A 7 20.88 4.18 -19.46
N LYS A 8 22.14 4.61 -19.60
CA LYS A 8 23.14 4.53 -18.52
C LYS A 8 22.76 5.36 -17.29
N LEU A 9 22.13 6.53 -17.47
CA LEU A 9 21.64 7.34 -16.35
C LEU A 9 20.47 6.66 -15.62
N ILE A 10 19.54 6.07 -16.37
CA ILE A 10 18.43 5.28 -15.81
C ILE A 10 18.98 4.06 -15.05
N ASP A 11 19.94 3.33 -15.63
CA ASP A 11 20.57 2.17 -14.99
C ASP A 11 21.34 2.56 -13.72
N LEU A 12 22.03 3.71 -13.71
CA LEU A 12 22.73 4.22 -12.53
C LEU A 12 21.75 4.64 -11.42
N GLN A 13 20.60 5.21 -11.77
CA GLN A 13 19.52 5.50 -10.82
C GLN A 13 18.90 4.23 -10.22
N LEU A 14 18.74 3.18 -11.02
CA LEU A 14 18.10 1.93 -10.61
C LEU A 14 19.05 0.98 -9.85
N LYS A 15 20.38 1.11 -10.01
CA LYS A 15 21.30 0.02 -9.64
C LYS A 15 21.64 -0.20 -8.17
N ASN A 16 21.36 0.69 -7.22
CA ASN A 16 22.14 0.63 -5.97
C ASN A 16 21.44 0.55 -4.62
N ASN A 17 20.12 0.35 -4.51
CA ASN A 17 19.54 0.05 -3.19
C ASN A 17 18.49 -1.06 -3.26
N PRO A 18 18.68 -2.19 -2.56
CA PRO A 18 17.60 -3.16 -2.39
C PRO A 18 16.38 -2.47 -1.74
N PRO A 19 15.16 -3.00 -1.96
CA PRO A 19 13.98 -2.50 -1.25
C PRO A 19 14.22 -2.56 0.25
N ILE A 20 13.86 -1.49 0.96
CA ILE A 20 13.91 -1.42 2.43
C ILE A 20 13.11 -2.60 2.99
N GLN A 21 13.75 -3.42 3.82
CA GLN A 21 13.11 -4.53 4.51
C GLN A 21 12.70 -4.12 5.93
N ALA A 22 11.94 -5.00 6.61
CA ALA A 22 11.49 -4.72 7.97
C ALA A 22 12.66 -4.57 8.96
N GLU A 23 13.75 -5.32 8.74
CA GLU A 23 14.95 -5.32 9.56
C GLU A 23 15.76 -4.01 9.44
N ASP A 24 15.55 -3.26 8.35
CA ASP A 24 16.16 -1.94 8.14
C ASP A 24 15.43 -0.84 8.95
N LEU A 25 14.24 -1.13 9.49
CA LEU A 25 13.47 -0.19 10.27
C LEU A 25 14.08 0.01 11.66
N PHE A 26 14.14 1.27 12.09
CA PHE A 26 14.55 1.60 13.47
C PHE A 26 13.59 1.03 14.53
N ASP A 27 12.30 0.94 14.16
CA ASP A 27 11.25 0.33 14.98
C ASP A 27 10.49 -0.66 14.10
N MET A 28 10.42 -1.92 14.55
CA MET A 28 9.68 -3.00 13.89
C MET A 28 8.28 -3.19 14.49
N SER A 29 7.85 -2.33 15.42
CA SER A 29 6.50 -2.38 15.96
C SER A 29 5.48 -2.17 14.84
N ASP A 30 4.46 -3.02 14.85
CA ASP A 30 3.34 -2.98 13.91
C ASP A 30 2.83 -1.54 13.71
N ARG A 31 2.75 -1.03 12.49
CA ARG A 31 2.17 0.30 12.20
C ARG A 31 2.10 0.57 10.70
N THR A 32 1.31 1.56 10.34
CA THR A 32 1.39 2.20 9.02
C THR A 32 2.75 2.87 8.83
N LEU A 33 3.36 2.62 7.67
CA LEU A 33 4.56 3.29 7.19
C LEU A 33 4.22 4.38 6.17
N LEU A 34 3.33 4.10 5.22
CA LEU A 34 2.83 5.07 4.25
C LEU A 34 1.33 4.86 4.02
N TYR A 35 0.58 5.95 3.92
CA TYR A 35 -0.86 5.89 3.65
C TYR A 35 -1.27 6.95 2.62
N GLY A 36 -1.99 6.51 1.60
CA GLY A 36 -2.34 7.35 0.47
C GLY A 36 -3.35 6.67 -0.44
N TYR A 37 -3.38 7.11 -1.70
CA TYR A 37 -4.21 6.48 -2.72
C TYR A 37 -3.67 6.72 -4.11
N THR A 38 -4.09 5.88 -5.05
CA THR A 38 -3.68 5.92 -6.45
C THR A 38 -4.56 6.82 -7.30
N CYS A 39 -4.15 7.09 -8.55
CA CYS A 39 -4.95 7.82 -9.53
C CYS A 39 -6.33 7.18 -9.73
N ASN A 40 -6.39 5.85 -9.68
CA ASN A 40 -7.60 5.02 -9.76
C ASN A 40 -8.48 5.06 -8.50
N ARG A 41 -8.08 5.84 -7.49
CA ARG A 41 -8.75 6.00 -6.19
C ARG A 41 -8.75 4.73 -5.34
N ASP A 42 -7.85 3.80 -5.62
CA ASP A 42 -7.58 2.68 -4.72
C ASP A 42 -6.76 3.21 -3.54
N THR A 43 -7.13 2.82 -2.33
CA THR A 43 -6.33 3.08 -1.14
C THR A 43 -5.00 2.35 -1.27
N PHE A 44 -3.92 3.08 -1.01
CA PHE A 44 -2.56 2.55 -1.03
C PHE A 44 -2.02 2.58 0.39
N HIS A 45 -1.66 1.40 0.91
CA HIS A 45 -1.25 1.26 2.30
C HIS A 45 0.03 0.42 2.39
N VAL A 46 1.08 1.04 2.91
CA VAL A 46 2.32 0.35 3.32
C VAL A 46 2.33 0.30 4.84
N TYR A 47 2.53 -0.88 5.40
CA TYR A 47 2.58 -1.07 6.84
C TYR A 47 3.55 -2.18 7.20
N VAL A 48 4.13 -2.10 8.39
CA VAL A 48 4.87 -3.21 9.00
C VAL A 48 3.93 -3.96 9.94
N LYS A 49 3.94 -5.29 9.86
CA LYS A 49 3.23 -6.16 10.79
C LYS A 49 3.95 -7.49 10.92
N ALA A 50 4.07 -8.00 12.14
CA ALA A 50 4.77 -9.26 12.41
C ALA A 50 6.18 -9.30 11.76
N SER A 51 6.91 -8.19 11.86
CA SER A 51 8.25 -8.00 11.28
C SER A 51 8.32 -8.18 9.75
N LYS A 52 7.23 -7.94 9.02
CA LYS A 52 7.21 -7.89 7.56
C LYS A 52 6.60 -6.57 7.08
N ILE A 53 7.20 -5.96 6.07
CA ILE A 53 6.59 -4.82 5.36
C ILE A 53 5.63 -5.38 4.31
N HIS A 54 4.39 -4.91 4.37
CA HIS A 54 3.33 -5.20 3.43
C HIS A 54 2.98 -3.93 2.65
N THR A 55 2.77 -4.08 1.35
CA THR A 55 2.26 -3.02 0.48
C THR A 55 0.99 -3.54 -0.16
N ILE A 56 -0.14 -2.88 0.09
CA ILE A 56 -1.43 -3.35 -0.40
C ILE A 56 -2.23 -2.25 -1.09
N LEU A 57 -3.12 -2.69 -1.98
CA LEU A 57 -4.14 -1.89 -2.64
C LEU A 57 -5.52 -2.45 -2.31
N TYR A 58 -6.48 -1.58 -2.08
CA TYR A 58 -7.90 -1.96 -1.95
C TYR A 58 -8.81 -0.78 -2.24
N ARG A 59 -10.09 -1.05 -2.50
CA ARG A 59 -11.16 -0.06 -2.44
C ARG A 59 -11.95 -0.22 -1.16
N ILE A 60 -12.56 0.86 -0.69
CA ILE A 60 -13.44 0.82 0.48
C ILE A 60 -14.88 0.70 -0.02
N ASN A 61 -15.58 -0.34 0.41
CA ASN A 61 -17.03 -0.38 0.32
C ASN A 61 -17.61 0.39 1.51
N TYR A 62 -17.90 1.67 1.30
CA TYR A 62 -18.38 2.58 2.35
C TYR A 62 -19.74 2.19 2.97
N GLN A 63 -20.52 1.33 2.30
CA GLN A 63 -21.78 0.86 2.88
C GLN A 63 -21.55 -0.09 4.06
N TYR A 64 -20.48 -0.87 4.01
CA TYR A 64 -20.18 -1.90 5.02
C TYR A 64 -18.87 -1.64 5.78
N ASP A 65 -18.11 -0.60 5.39
CA ASP A 65 -16.80 -0.26 5.94
C ASP A 65 -15.80 -1.43 5.89
N ILE A 66 -15.68 -2.02 4.70
CA ILE A 66 -14.83 -3.18 4.42
C ILE A 66 -13.92 -2.91 3.22
N PRO A 67 -12.72 -3.51 3.16
CA PRO A 67 -11.92 -3.50 1.96
C PRO A 67 -12.56 -4.42 0.91
N VAL A 68 -12.45 -4.04 -0.36
CA VAL A 68 -12.80 -4.89 -1.50
C VAL A 68 -11.69 -4.79 -2.54
N LEU A 69 -11.48 -5.87 -3.29
CA LEU A 69 -10.36 -5.99 -4.24
C LEU A 69 -9.01 -5.82 -3.54
N LEU A 70 -8.90 -6.30 -2.30
CA LEU A 70 -7.67 -6.23 -1.53
C LEU A 70 -6.61 -7.14 -2.14
N SER A 71 -5.49 -6.55 -2.53
CA SER A 71 -4.35 -7.25 -3.12
C SER A 71 -3.02 -6.74 -2.55
N GLU A 72 -2.07 -7.66 -2.38
CA GLU A 72 -0.69 -7.35 -2.00
C GLU A 72 0.17 -7.11 -3.25
N ILE A 73 0.98 -6.05 -3.21
CA ILE A 73 1.96 -5.72 -4.25
C ILE A 73 3.28 -6.42 -3.93
N SER A 74 3.86 -7.10 -4.92
CA SER A 74 5.24 -7.56 -4.85
C SER A 74 6.21 -6.39 -5.02
N VAL A 75 6.91 -6.03 -3.94
CA VAL A 75 7.90 -4.95 -3.93
C VAL A 75 9.23 -5.46 -4.49
N ASN A 76 9.64 -4.95 -5.66
CA ASN A 76 10.92 -5.25 -6.29
C ASN A 76 11.89 -4.07 -6.21
N SER A 77 11.38 -2.87 -5.95
CA SER A 77 12.12 -1.63 -5.79
C SER A 77 11.49 -0.73 -4.72
N ASN A 78 12.25 0.22 -4.17
CA ASN A 78 11.71 1.21 -3.24
C ASN A 78 10.66 2.14 -3.88
N ALA A 79 10.58 2.21 -5.22
CA ALA A 79 9.52 2.92 -5.92
C ALA A 79 8.15 2.26 -5.73
N ASP A 80 8.12 0.94 -5.50
CA ASP A 80 6.87 0.19 -5.34
C ASP A 80 6.17 0.50 -4.00
N TYR A 81 6.83 1.21 -3.08
CA TYR A 81 6.23 1.78 -1.87
C TYR A 81 5.48 3.09 -2.11
N ILE A 82 5.53 3.67 -3.31
CA ILE A 82 5.08 5.04 -3.56
C ILE A 82 3.86 5.02 -4.49
N PRO A 83 2.70 5.56 -4.07
CA PRO A 83 1.54 5.63 -4.95
C PRO A 83 1.76 6.67 -6.06
N ASP A 84 1.13 6.43 -7.21
CA ASP A 84 1.19 7.28 -8.41
C ASP A 84 0.42 8.62 -8.29
N LYS A 85 -0.24 8.89 -7.15
CA LYS A 85 -1.02 10.11 -6.94
C LYS A 85 -0.63 10.88 -5.71
N ARG A 86 -0.88 10.33 -4.51
CA ARG A 86 -0.57 11.08 -3.27
C ARG A 86 -0.48 10.25 -2.00
N LEU A 87 0.28 10.78 -1.05
CA LEU A 87 0.42 10.34 0.34
C LEU A 87 -0.14 11.40 1.30
N TYR A 88 -0.75 10.96 2.39
CA TYR A 88 -1.22 11.83 3.47
C TYR A 88 -0.12 11.97 4.52
N PRO A 89 0.56 13.13 4.64
CA PRO A 89 1.76 13.25 5.46
C PRO A 89 1.50 12.98 6.95
N GLU A 90 0.32 13.32 7.46
CA GLU A 90 -0.06 13.06 8.87
C GLU A 90 -0.31 11.57 9.19
N ALA A 91 -0.38 10.72 8.16
CA ALA A 91 -0.63 9.28 8.26
C ALA A 91 0.58 8.46 7.77
N CYS A 92 1.76 9.07 7.65
CA CYS A 92 2.99 8.42 7.22
C CYS A 92 4.02 8.41 8.34
N ASP A 93 4.82 7.34 8.42
CA ASP A 93 5.92 7.21 9.36
C ASP A 93 7.10 8.10 8.92
N PHE A 94 7.52 9.00 9.80
CA PHE A 94 8.59 9.96 9.50
C PHE A 94 9.90 9.27 9.12
N ARG A 95 10.30 8.20 9.84
CA ARG A 95 11.60 7.55 9.64
C ARG A 95 11.62 6.77 8.33
N PHE A 96 10.53 6.09 8.00
CA PHE A 96 10.40 5.41 6.71
C PHE A 96 10.42 6.40 5.54
N CYS A 97 9.70 7.53 5.67
CA CYS A 97 9.76 8.60 4.68
C CYS A 97 11.17 9.18 4.53
N GLU A 98 11.88 9.38 5.64
CA GLU A 98 13.26 9.87 5.67
C GLU A 98 14.20 8.92 4.94
N MET A 99 14.06 7.60 5.14
CA MET A 99 14.84 6.58 4.43
C MET A 99 14.63 6.67 2.92
N LEU A 100 13.37 6.67 2.46
CA LEU A 100 13.04 6.79 1.02
C LEU A 100 13.60 8.08 0.40
N LYS A 101 13.48 9.22 1.10
CA LYS A 101 14.03 10.49 0.62
C LYS A 101 15.56 10.48 0.53
N LYS A 102 16.25 9.88 1.51
CA LYS A 102 17.72 9.73 1.48
C LYS A 102 18.19 8.85 0.31
N LEU A 103 17.36 7.89 -0.10
CA LEU A 103 17.58 7.06 -1.28
C LEU A 103 17.23 7.78 -2.61
N GLY A 104 16.79 9.03 -2.57
CA GLY A 104 16.49 9.85 -3.75
C GLY A 104 15.07 9.72 -4.29
N TYR A 105 14.15 9.11 -3.54
CA TYR A 105 12.76 8.99 -3.96
C TYR A 105 11.93 10.22 -3.56
N GLU A 106 11.12 10.69 -4.51
CA GLU A 106 10.14 11.74 -4.28
C GLU A 106 8.84 11.18 -3.70
N LEU A 107 8.31 11.82 -2.66
CA LEU A 107 7.09 11.40 -1.98
C LEU A 107 5.96 12.41 -2.28
N PRO A 108 4.87 11.98 -2.95
CA PRO A 108 3.81 12.89 -3.40
C PRO A 108 2.87 13.30 -2.27
N PHE A 109 3.36 14.02 -1.26
CA PHE A 109 2.55 14.43 -0.12
C PHE A 109 1.45 15.44 -0.49
N THR A 110 0.29 15.32 0.16
CA THR A 110 -0.72 16.36 0.19
C THR A 110 -0.41 17.45 1.20
N ALA A 111 -1.25 18.49 1.24
CA ALA A 111 -1.31 19.37 2.39
C ALA A 111 -1.60 18.59 3.69
N TRP A 112 -1.01 19.05 4.78
CA TRP A 112 -1.18 18.48 6.12
C TRP A 112 -2.61 18.67 6.64
N ASN A 113 -3.17 17.62 7.24
CA ASN A 113 -4.47 17.68 7.92
C ASN A 113 -4.35 17.46 9.43
N SER A 114 -4.46 18.53 10.21
CA SER A 114 -4.37 18.46 11.69
C SER A 114 -5.56 17.79 12.37
N LYS A 115 -6.64 17.48 11.64
CA LYS A 115 -7.87 16.87 12.19
C LYS A 115 -7.93 15.36 12.02
N ARG A 116 -6.95 14.73 11.36
CA ARG A 116 -6.96 13.27 11.21
C ARG A 116 -6.75 12.60 12.59
N PRO A 117 -7.59 11.63 12.99
CA PRO A 117 -7.35 10.85 14.20
C PRO A 117 -6.04 10.07 14.11
N VAL A 118 -5.30 10.01 15.22
CA VAL A 118 -4.09 9.19 15.31
C VAL A 118 -4.47 7.72 15.40
N SER A 119 -3.82 6.88 14.58
CA SER A 119 -3.99 5.43 14.60
C SER A 119 -2.66 4.73 14.40
N LYS A 120 -2.56 3.50 14.90
CA LYS A 120 -1.46 2.57 14.61
C LYS A 120 -1.53 2.09 13.15
N PHE A 121 -2.74 1.79 12.68
CA PHE A 121 -3.02 1.48 11.28
C PHE A 121 -4.06 2.47 10.74
N TYR A 122 -3.68 3.27 9.75
CA TYR A 122 -4.55 4.30 9.16
C TYR A 122 -5.56 3.76 8.13
N GLY A 123 -5.47 2.47 7.79
CA GLY A 123 -6.43 1.76 6.96
C GLY A 123 -6.34 0.25 7.15
N PHE A 124 -7.08 -0.51 6.34
CA PHE A 124 -7.13 -1.97 6.38
C PHE A 124 -5.77 -2.62 6.09
N THR A 125 -5.60 -3.85 6.55
CA THR A 125 -4.45 -4.74 6.42
C THR A 125 -4.87 -6.05 5.74
N LEU A 126 -3.93 -6.93 5.41
CA LEU A 126 -4.24 -8.25 4.82
C LEU A 126 -5.16 -9.12 5.68
N GLU A 127 -5.18 -8.91 6.99
CA GLU A 127 -6.09 -9.64 7.90
C GLU A 127 -7.55 -9.21 7.76
N ASP A 128 -7.78 -8.03 7.17
CA ASP A 128 -9.13 -7.53 6.88
C ASP A 128 -9.67 -8.06 5.54
N LYS A 129 -8.90 -8.89 4.82
CA LYS A 129 -9.34 -9.49 3.56
C LYS A 129 -10.57 -10.36 3.82
N ILE A 130 -11.64 -10.09 3.08
CA ILE A 130 -12.89 -10.82 3.26
C ILE A 130 -12.77 -12.20 2.61
N CYS A 131 -13.24 -13.20 3.33
CA CYS A 131 -13.46 -14.53 2.82
C CYS A 131 -14.90 -14.97 3.10
N CYS A 132 -15.43 -15.82 2.23
CA CYS A 132 -16.70 -16.47 2.48
C CYS A 132 -16.54 -17.45 3.65
N GLY A 133 -17.30 -17.26 4.72
CA GLY A 133 -17.27 -18.13 5.89
C GLY A 133 -17.70 -19.58 5.63
N ASN A 134 -18.39 -19.84 4.51
CA ASN A 134 -18.85 -21.19 4.13
C ASN A 134 -17.86 -21.92 3.22
N CYS A 135 -17.37 -21.24 2.18
CA CYS A 135 -16.59 -21.84 1.09
C CYS A 135 -15.10 -21.44 1.10
N GLY A 136 -14.69 -20.48 1.93
CA GLY A 136 -13.32 -19.97 2.01
C GLY A 136 -12.86 -19.13 0.81
N VAL A 137 -13.74 -18.92 -0.18
CA VAL A 137 -13.45 -18.09 -1.37
C VAL A 137 -13.10 -16.67 -0.93
N THR A 138 -12.07 -16.09 -1.54
CA THR A 138 -11.60 -14.71 -1.29
C THR A 138 -11.93 -13.79 -2.46
N GLU A 139 -11.79 -12.48 -2.25
CA GLU A 139 -12.31 -11.33 -3.04
C GLU A 139 -12.07 -11.31 -4.57
N ASP A 140 -11.49 -12.36 -5.13
CA ASP A 140 -11.19 -12.53 -6.54
C ASP A 140 -12.27 -13.32 -7.31
N SER A 141 -13.28 -13.85 -6.62
CA SER A 141 -14.37 -14.61 -7.25
C SER A 141 -15.69 -14.55 -6.46
N HIS A 142 -16.79 -14.67 -7.20
CA HIS A 142 -18.13 -14.86 -6.65
C HIS A 142 -18.19 -16.24 -5.98
N CYS A 143 -18.66 -16.35 -4.72
CA CYS A 143 -18.88 -17.66 -4.11
C CYS A 143 -20.19 -18.24 -4.66
N ASN A 144 -20.18 -19.46 -5.18
CA ASN A 144 -21.40 -20.10 -5.67
C ASN A 144 -22.39 -20.42 -4.54
N ASP A 145 -21.90 -20.50 -3.30
CA ASP A 145 -22.65 -21.04 -2.16
C ASP A 145 -22.92 -19.99 -1.07
N CYS A 146 -22.68 -18.69 -1.33
CA CYS A 146 -22.91 -17.63 -0.33
C CYS A 146 -23.37 -16.31 -0.94
N GLU A 147 -24.69 -16.11 -0.98
CA GLU A 147 -25.29 -14.86 -1.46
C GLU A 147 -24.86 -13.64 -0.64
N GLU A 148 -24.66 -13.79 0.68
CA GLU A 148 -24.25 -12.69 1.56
C GLU A 148 -22.86 -12.16 1.18
N TYR A 149 -21.90 -13.06 0.99
CA TYR A 149 -20.56 -12.71 0.51
C TYR A 149 -20.60 -12.02 -0.87
N ASN A 150 -21.47 -12.49 -1.76
CA ASN A 150 -21.63 -11.89 -3.08
C ASN A 150 -22.27 -10.49 -3.05
N ARG A 151 -22.96 -10.11 -1.97
CA ARG A 151 -23.46 -8.73 -1.79
C ARG A 151 -22.34 -7.73 -1.53
N TRP A 152 -21.20 -8.20 -1.01
CA TRP A 152 -20.05 -7.35 -0.69
C TRP A 152 -19.15 -7.10 -1.91
N ILE A 153 -19.14 -8.04 -2.87
CA ILE A 153 -18.24 -8.01 -4.03
C ILE A 153 -19.00 -7.52 -5.27
N PRO A 154 -18.71 -6.32 -5.79
CA PRO A 154 -19.28 -5.87 -7.05
C PRO A 154 -18.83 -6.79 -8.19
N LYS A 155 -19.77 -7.24 -9.05
CA LYS A 155 -19.42 -7.97 -10.28
C LYS A 155 -18.44 -7.13 -11.10
N LYS A 156 -17.27 -7.69 -11.44
CA LYS A 156 -16.41 -7.12 -12.50
C LYS A 156 -17.26 -7.09 -13.78
N GLN A 157 -17.51 -5.89 -14.31
CA GLN A 157 -18.09 -5.70 -15.64
C GLN A 157 -17.05 -6.05 -16.71
#